data_AF-A0A7V4GAM6-F1
#
_entry.id   AF-A0A7V4GAM6-F1
#
_cell.length_a   1.000
_cell.length_b   1.000
_cell.length_c   1.000
_cell.angle_alpha   90.00
_cell.angle_beta   90.00
_cell.angle_gamma   90.00
#
_symmetry.space_group_name_H-M   'P 1'
#
loop_
_entity.id
_entity.type
_entity.pdbx_description
1 polymer ?
#
loop_
_entity_poly.entity_id
_entity_poly.type
_entity_poly.pdbx_seq_one_letter_code
_entity_poly.pdbx_strand_id
1 'polypeptide(L)' 'MIGRRPSPLRLRRLALGLRIRDVANGSGVTDARISEIERGEGAGVSPVELALIEMALREAEGDGGTVPAPPGGPSGREQA' A
#
# COMPACT_ATOMS: atom_id res chain seq x y z
N MET A 1 -5.83 26.00 -13.10
CA MET A 1 -5.43 25.01 -12.07
C MET A 1 -4.65 23.90 -12.76
N ILE A 2 -3.33 23.86 -12.61
CA ILE A 2 -2.54 22.72 -13.10
C ILE A 2 -2.75 21.60 -12.07
N GLY A 3 -3.67 20.67 -12.35
CA GLY A 3 -3.83 19.50 -11.51
C GLY A 3 -2.50 18.74 -11.47
N ARG A 4 -1.89 18.60 -10.29
CA ARG A 4 -0.68 17.78 -10.16
C ARG A 4 -1.02 16.38 -10.66
N ARG A 5 -0.26 15.89 -11.64
CA ARG A 5 -0.45 14.53 -12.14
C ARG A 5 -0.25 13.56 -10.97
N PRO A 6 -1.13 12.57 -10.78
CA PRO A 6 -0.95 11.57 -9.73
C PRO A 6 0.41 10.87 -9.90
N SER A 7 1.10 10.60 -8.78
CA SER A 7 2.40 9.92 -8.86
C SER A 7 2.26 8.50 -9.44
N PRO A 8 3.33 7.94 -10.05
CA PRO A 8 3.32 6.57 -10.54
C PRO A 8 2.94 5.54 -9.45
N LEU A 9 3.41 5.74 -8.21
CA LEU A 9 3.03 4.90 -7.07
C LEU A 9 1.53 4.95 -6.79
N ARG A 10 0.95 6.15 -6.82
CA ARG A 10 -0.49 6.33 -6.61
C ARG A 10 -1.30 5.62 -7.68
N LEU A 11 -0.91 5.77 -8.94
CA LEU A 11 -1.57 5.09 -10.05
C LEU A 11 -1.51 3.57 -9.90
N ARG A 12 -0.35 3.03 -9.53
CA ARG A 12 -0.13 1.60 -9.33
C ARG A 12 -0.96 1.06 -8.16
N ARG A 13 -0.92 1.73 -7.00
CA ARG A 13 -1.74 1.35 -5.84
C ARG A 13 -3.23 1.32 -6.17
N LEU A 14 -3.73 2.35 -6.88
CA LEU A 14 -5.13 2.42 -7.29
C LEU A 14 -5.50 1.35 -8.32
N ALA A 15 -4.60 1.01 -9.25
CA ALA A 15 -4.81 -0.08 -10.20
C ALA A 15 -4.94 -1.45 -9.50
N LEU A 16 -4.26 -1.63 -8.37
CA LEU A 16 -4.37 -2.82 -7.53
C LEU A 16 -5.55 -2.80 -6.55
N GLY A 17 -6.36 -1.73 -6.54
CA GLY A 17 -7.48 -1.59 -5.60
C GLY A 17 -7.06 -1.43 -4.13
N LEU A 18 -5.79 -1.16 -3.86
CA LEU A 18 -5.23 -1.10 -2.51
C LEU A 18 -5.53 0.24 -1.83
N ARG A 19 -5.85 0.19 -0.54
CA ARG A 19 -5.87 1.37 0.32
C ARG A 19 -4.44 1.72 0.72
N ILE A 20 -4.21 2.97 1.12
CA ILE A 20 -2.90 3.40 1.65
C ILE A 20 -2.49 2.54 2.85
N ARG A 21 -3.44 2.20 3.73
CA ARG A 21 -3.21 1.34 4.89
C ARG A 21 -2.71 -0.05 4.54
N ASP A 22 -3.15 -0.61 3.41
CA ASP A 22 -2.71 -1.95 2.99
C ASP A 22 -1.23 -1.91 2.59
N VAL A 23 -0.82 -0.86 1.88
CA VAL A 23 0.58 -0.62 1.53
C VAL A 23 1.42 -0.28 2.76
N ALA A 24 0.88 0.47 3.72
CA ALA A 24 1.56 0.77 4.97
C ALA A 24 1.87 -0.50 5.78
N ASN A 25 0.90 -1.40 5.89
CA ASN A 25 1.09 -2.68 6.56
C ASN A 25 2.15 -3.55 5.87
N GLY A 26 2.19 -3.57 4.53
CA GLY A 26 3.16 -4.36 3.77
C GLY A 26 4.57 -3.77 3.72
N SER A 27 4.70 -2.44 3.81
CA SER A 27 5.99 -1.74 3.68
C SER A 27 6.60 -1.30 5.02
N GLY A 28 5.81 -1.24 6.09
CA GLY A 28 6.20 -0.63 7.36
C GLY A 28 6.31 0.90 7.32
N VAL A 29 5.96 1.54 6.19
CA VAL A 29 5.94 2.99 6.04
C VAL A 29 4.57 3.52 6.43
N THR A 30 4.51 4.63 7.17
CA THR A 30 3.23 5.15 7.67
C THR A 30 2.31 5.66 6.55
N ASP A 31 1.00 5.58 6.76
CA ASP A 31 -0.01 6.07 5.81
C ASP A 31 0.21 7.55 5.41
N ALA A 32 0.55 8.39 6.39
CA ALA A 32 0.82 9.80 6.17
C ALA A 32 2.00 9.99 5.23
N ARG A 33 3.08 9.23 5.46
CA ARG A 33 4.30 9.28 4.66
C ARG A 33 4.07 8.79 3.23
N ILE A 34 3.35 7.68 3.06
CA ILE A 34 2.96 7.18 1.73
C ILE A 34 2.13 8.25 0.99
N SER A 35 1.19 8.90 1.69
CA SER A 35 0.36 9.95 1.10
C SER A 35 1.17 11.18 0.66
N GLU A 36 2.19 11.58 1.41
CA GLU A 36 3.12 12.66 1.02
C GLU A 36 3.90 12.30 -0.25
N ILE A 37 4.44 11.08 -0.30
CA ILE A 37 5.16 10.55 -1.46
C ILE A 37 4.22 10.53 -2.68
N GLU A 38 2.97 10.09 -2.52
CA GLU A 38 1.98 10.07 -3.59
C GLU A 38 1.59 11.45 -4.13
N ARG A 39 1.67 12.48 -3.28
CA ARG A 39 1.40 13.87 -3.65
C ARG A 39 2.63 14.58 -4.23
N GLY A 40 3.79 13.93 -4.22
CA GLY A 40 5.06 14.54 -4.62
C GLY A 40 5.52 15.64 -3.65
N GLU A 41 5.01 15.64 -2.41
CA GLU A 41 5.38 16.60 -1.35
C GLU A 41 6.64 16.14 -0.58
N GLY A 42 7.22 15.00 -0.98
CA GLY A 42 8.39 14.40 -0.35
C GLY A 42 9.71 15.02 -0.80
N ALA A 43 9.97 16.29 -0.49
CA ALA A 43 11.36 16.73 -0.43
C ALA A 43 12.06 15.85 0.64
N GLY A 44 12.94 14.94 0.21
CA GLY A 44 13.59 13.97 1.11
C GLY A 44 12.86 12.63 1.28
N VAL A 45 12.18 12.11 0.24
CA VAL A 45 11.82 10.67 0.23
C VAL A 45 13.08 9.83 0.35
N SER A 46 13.15 8.96 1.36
CA SER A 46 14.25 8.03 1.48
C SER A 46 14.15 6.99 0.35
N PRO A 47 15.24 6.67 -0.36
CA PRO A 47 15.23 5.59 -1.34
C PRO A 47 14.85 4.24 -0.72
N VAL A 48 15.09 4.05 0.58
CA VAL A 48 14.68 2.86 1.33
C VAL A 48 13.16 2.81 1.52
N GLU A 49 12.54 3.93 1.91
CA GLU A 49 11.07 4.01 2.05
C GLU A 49 10.39 3.71 0.71
N LEU A 50 10.92 4.26 -0.38
CA LEU A 50 10.41 4.03 -1.73
C LEU A 50 10.52 2.56 -2.13
N ALA A 51 11.67 1.93 -1.90
CA ALA A 51 11.88 0.51 -2.19
C ALA A 51 10.94 -0.40 -1.39
N LEU A 52 10.69 -0.09 -0.12
CA LEU A 52 9.76 -0.85 0.73
C LEU A 52 8.31 -0.74 0.24
N ILE A 53 7.89 0.46 -0.17
CA ILE A 53 6.57 0.69 -0.77
C ILE A 53 6.44 -0.09 -2.09
N GLU A 54 7.46 -0.03 -2.95
CA GLU A 54 7.46 -0.75 -4.23
C GLU A 54 7.45 -2.27 -4.04
N MET A 55 8.16 -2.79 -3.05
CA MET A 55 8.12 -4.20 -2.68
C MET A 55 6.71 -4.60 -2.24
N ALA A 56 6.08 -3.84 -1.34
CA ALA A 56 4.71 -4.11 -0.89
C ALA A 56 3.69 -4.11 -2.04
N LEU A 57 3.84 -3.19 -3.01
CA LEU A 57 3.00 -3.17 -4.21
C LEU A 57 3.25 -4.39 -5.11
N ARG A 58 4.50 -4.84 -5.21
CA ARG A 58 4.87 -6.01 -6.00
C ARG A 58 4.37 -7.32 -5.39
N GLU A 59 4.40 -7.43 -4.07
CA GLU A 59 3.81 -8.57 -3.36
C GLU A 59 2.30 -8.64 -3.64
N ALA A 60 1.60 -7.51 -3.53
CA ALA A 60 0.16 -7.45 -3.86
C ALA A 60 -0.16 -7.72 -5.35
N GLU A 61 0.79 -7.48 -6.26
CA GLU A 61 0.67 -7.86 -7.68
C GLU A 61 0.85 -9.36 -7.92
N GLY A 62 1.79 -9.99 -7.21
CA GLY A 62 2.05 -11.42 -7.29
C GLY A 62 0.97 -12.26 -6.60
N ASP A 63 0.31 -11.67 -5.60
CA ASP A 63 -0.70 -12.31 -4.76
C ASP A 63 -2.13 -12.06 -5.26
N GLY A 64 -2.38 -12.28 -6.56
CA GLY A 64 -3.64 -11.98 -7.26
C GLY A 64 -4.94 -12.64 -6.76
N GLY A 65 -5.13 -12.84 -5.46
CA GLY A 65 -6.36 -13.35 -4.88
C GLY A 65 -6.47 -13.43 -3.35
N THR A 66 -5.44 -13.12 -2.55
CA THR A 66 -5.58 -13.23 -1.08
C THR A 66 -4.99 -12.06 -0.32
N VAL A 67 -5.82 -11.05 -0.05
CA VAL A 67 -5.58 -10.12 1.05
C VAL A 67 -5.30 -10.95 2.30
N PRO A 68 -4.16 -10.78 3.01
CA PRO A 68 -3.99 -11.46 4.28
C PRO A 68 -5.09 -10.97 5.22
N ALA A 69 -5.96 -11.89 5.64
CA ALA A 69 -6.98 -11.58 6.64
C ALA A 69 -6.27 -10.99 7.88
N PRO A 70 -6.78 -9.89 8.46
CA PRO A 70 -6.17 -9.32 9.65
C PRO A 70 -6.13 -10.39 10.75
N PRO A 71 -5.02 -10.50 11.52
CA PRO A 71 -4.95 -11.44 12.62
C PRO A 71 -5.85 -10.94 13.74
N GLY A 72 -7.11 -11.37 13.74
CA GLY A 72 -8.05 -11.06 14.82
C GLY A 72 -9.51 -10.96 14.38
N GLY A 73 -10.18 -12.10 14.29
CA GLY A 73 -11.64 -12.22 14.35
C GLY A 73 -12.00 -13.56 15.00
N PRO A 74 -12.82 -13.59 16.07
CA PRO A 74 -13.11 -14.83 16.79
C PRO A 74 -14.29 -15.60 16.16
N SER A 75 -14.35 -16.89 16.49
CA SER A 75 -15.46 -17.84 16.29
C SER A 75 -15.66 -18.34 14.85
N GLY A 76 -15.91 -19.62 14.61
CA GLY A 76 -16.16 -20.72 15.52
C GLY A 76 -16.71 -21.90 14.71
N ARG A 77 -16.49 -23.10 15.26
CA ARG A 77 -17.46 -24.21 15.29
C ARG A 77 -17.87 -24.89 13.97
N GLU A 78 -17.59 -26.21 13.97
CA GLU A 78 -18.33 -27.32 13.35
C GLU A 78 -18.56 -27.30 11.84
N GLN A 79 -17.84 -28.17 11.12
CA GLN A 79 -18.35 -29.06 10.06
C GLN A 79 -17.35 -30.23 9.98
N ALA A 80 -17.67 -31.52 9.99
CA ALA A 80 -18.84 -32.34 10.27
C ALA A 80 -18.28 -33.74 10.60
#